data_AF-A0A8C1VRP1-F1
#
_entry.id   AF-A0A8C1VRP1-F1
#
_cell.length_a   1.000
_cell.length_b   1.000
_cell.length_c   1.000
_cell.angle_alpha   90.00
_cell.angle_beta   90.00
_cell.angle_gamma   90.00
#
_symmetry.space_group_name_H-M   'P 1'
#
loop_
_entity.id
_entity.type
_entity.pdbx_description
1 polymer ?
#
loop_
_entity_poly.entity_id
_entity_poly.type
_entity_poly.pdbx_seq_one_letter_code
_entity_poly.pdbx_strand_id
1 'polypeptide(L)'
;MGHVFGRQGRVTSRVTDQDRAILQLKQQRDKLKQYQKKITLQLEKERCLAKQLLKDGKKERALLLLKKKRYQDQLLEKTDVQISSLERMVQDIEFAQIEIKVIEGLKAGNDCLKQMHEVMSIEEVERILEETQEAIEYQKQIDELLAGFMTPEDEDAVLAELEAIIQGEDITLPELPTDPLPAVPKGETGVVLVLSNTALCERMTWLSYLAFKCFLSLALCSVFAERKEAQIKVEREMLAA
;
A
#
# COMPACT_ATOMS: atom_id res chain seq x y z
N MET A 1 -56.20 23.72 -7.15
CA MET A 1 -55.58 24.66 -8.11
C MET A 1 -54.31 25.20 -7.45
N GLY A 2 -53.08 24.93 -7.86
CA GLY A 2 -52.56 24.16 -8.98
C GLY A 2 -51.16 23.63 -8.65
N HIS A 3 -50.88 22.42 -9.12
CA HIS A 3 -49.53 21.94 -9.39
C HIS A 3 -49.15 22.46 -10.76
N VAL A 4 -48.25 23.44 -10.84
CA VAL A 4 -47.77 24.01 -12.10
C VAL A 4 -46.31 23.65 -12.28
N PHE A 5 -46.11 22.61 -13.10
CA PHE A 5 -45.03 22.42 -14.05
C PHE A 5 -43.68 23.10 -13.77
N GLY A 6 -42.72 22.26 -13.37
CA GLY A 6 -41.30 22.53 -13.46
C GLY A 6 -40.52 21.21 -13.61
N ARG A 7 -40.83 20.42 -14.65
CA ARG A 7 -40.00 19.28 -15.05
C ARG A 7 -38.70 19.85 -15.63
N GLN A 8 -37.78 20.25 -14.76
CA GLN A 8 -36.42 20.56 -15.15
C GLN A 8 -35.81 19.28 -15.70
N GLY A 9 -35.41 19.32 -16.98
CA GLY A 9 -34.62 18.26 -17.59
C GLY A 9 -33.49 17.88 -16.67
N ARG A 10 -33.23 16.58 -16.54
CA ARG A 10 -32.04 16.07 -15.85
C ARG A 10 -30.82 16.61 -16.58
N VAL A 11 -30.35 17.77 -16.17
CA VAL A 11 -28.97 18.19 -16.39
C VAL A 11 -28.15 17.10 -15.72
N THR A 12 -27.49 16.26 -16.51
CA THR A 12 -26.50 15.31 -16.01
C THR A 12 -25.40 16.16 -15.39
N SER A 13 -25.52 16.41 -14.09
CA SER A 13 -24.60 17.28 -13.36
C SER A 13 -23.19 16.76 -13.57
N ARG A 14 -22.24 17.64 -13.91
CA ARG A 14 -20.77 17.39 -13.92
C ARG A 14 -20.22 16.90 -12.57
N VAL A 15 -21.10 16.72 -11.59
CA VAL A 15 -20.84 16.26 -10.24
C VAL A 15 -21.03 14.75 -10.23
N THR A 16 -19.96 14.02 -9.98
CA THR A 16 -20.01 12.56 -9.83
C THR A 16 -20.70 12.20 -8.51
N ASP A 17 -21.21 10.96 -8.39
CA ASP A 17 -21.79 10.51 -7.13
C ASP A 17 -20.74 10.46 -6.00
N GLN A 18 -19.46 10.30 -6.36
CA GLN A 18 -18.33 10.39 -5.44
C GLN A 18 -18.17 11.81 -4.88
N ASP A 19 -18.27 12.85 -5.73
CA ASP A 19 -18.21 14.25 -5.29
C ASP A 19 -19.35 14.59 -4.33
N ARG A 20 -20.54 14.01 -4.56
CA ARG A 20 -21.69 14.17 -3.65
C ARG A 20 -21.41 13.55 -2.28
N ALA A 21 -20.79 12.37 -2.24
CA ALA A 21 -20.40 11.71 -0.99
C ALA A 21 -19.35 12.53 -0.23
N ILE A 22 -18.31 13.03 -0.92
CA ILE A 22 -17.29 13.90 -0.34
C ILE A 22 -17.92 15.17 0.23
N LEU A 23 -18.84 15.79 -0.51
CA LEU A 23 -19.56 16.98 -0.05
C LEU A 23 -20.36 16.70 1.23
N GLN A 24 -21.08 15.58 1.28
CA GLN A 24 -21.84 15.20 2.47
C GLN A 24 -20.94 15.00 3.69
N LEU A 25 -19.81 14.30 3.55
CA LEU A 25 -18.83 14.11 4.62
C LEU A 25 -18.25 15.45 5.11
N LYS A 26 -17.88 16.34 4.17
CA LYS A 26 -17.38 17.68 4.49
C LYS A 26 -18.44 18.53 5.23
N GLN A 27 -19.70 18.46 4.81
CA GLN A 27 -20.80 19.12 5.52
C GLN A 27 -20.99 18.61 6.94
N GLN A 28 -20.90 17.29 7.16
CA GLN A 28 -21.00 16.71 8.51
C GLN A 28 -19.82 17.14 9.39
N ARG A 29 -18.61 17.13 8.86
CA ARG A 29 -17.42 17.62 9.55
C ARG A 29 -17.59 19.08 9.97
N ASP A 30 -18.09 19.93 9.08
CA ASP A 30 -18.27 21.36 9.36
C ASP A 30 -19.35 21.60 10.43
N LYS A 31 -20.43 20.80 10.43
CA LYS A 31 -21.44 20.81 11.51
C LYS A 31 -20.83 20.42 12.86
N LEU A 32 -19.99 19.38 12.91
CA LEU A 32 -19.29 18.98 14.14
C LEU A 32 -18.33 20.06 14.62
N LYS A 33 -17.58 20.72 13.71
CA LYS A 33 -16.71 21.86 14.06
C LYS A 33 -17.51 23.04 14.60
N GLN A 34 -18.69 23.33 14.05
CA GLN A 34 -19.60 24.34 14.61
C GLN A 34 -20.10 23.94 16.02
N TYR A 35 -20.42 22.66 16.22
CA TYR A 35 -20.84 22.14 17.53
C TYR A 35 -19.72 22.25 18.58
N GLN A 36 -18.49 21.90 18.22
CA GLN A 36 -17.28 22.05 19.03
C GLN A 36 -17.08 23.51 19.49
N LYS A 37 -17.21 24.47 18.56
CA LYS A 37 -17.16 25.92 18.88
C LYS A 37 -18.26 26.37 19.84
N LYS A 38 -19.46 25.80 19.73
CA LYS A 38 -20.57 26.11 20.66
C LYS A 38 -20.28 25.59 22.07
N ILE A 39 -19.78 24.37 22.20
CA ILE A 39 -19.48 23.78 23.52
C ILE A 39 -18.29 24.49 24.18
N THR A 40 -17.24 24.82 23.45
CA THR A 40 -16.08 25.56 23.99
C THR A 40 -16.49 26.91 24.59
N LEU A 41 -17.35 27.67 23.89
CA LEU A 41 -17.92 28.91 24.43
C LEU A 41 -18.80 28.67 25.67
N GLN A 42 -19.53 27.55 25.74
CA GLN A 42 -20.31 27.19 26.93
C GLN A 42 -19.40 26.84 28.12
N LEU A 43 -18.32 26.10 27.90
CA LEU A 43 -17.33 25.75 28.92
C LEU A 43 -16.66 26.98 29.54
N GLU A 44 -16.33 27.99 28.72
CA GLU A 44 -15.78 29.26 29.21
C GLU A 44 -16.78 29.99 30.13
N LYS A 45 -18.06 30.06 29.72
CA LYS A 45 -19.13 30.65 30.54
C LYS A 45 -19.32 29.89 31.85
N GLU A 46 -19.39 28.56 31.80
CA GLU A 46 -19.52 27.71 32.99
C GLU A 46 -18.32 27.86 33.93
N ARG A 47 -17.11 28.03 33.39
CA ARG A 47 -15.90 28.31 34.18
C ARG A 47 -15.98 29.66 34.89
N CYS A 48 -16.48 30.70 34.23
CA CYS A 48 -16.69 32.00 34.85
C CYS A 48 -17.77 31.96 35.94
N LEU A 49 -18.89 31.28 35.69
CA LEU A 49 -19.97 31.09 36.66
C LEU A 49 -19.49 30.27 37.88
N ALA A 50 -18.71 29.21 37.67
CA ALA A 50 -18.13 28.42 38.74
C ALA A 50 -17.20 29.28 39.63
N LYS A 51 -16.37 30.14 39.03
CA LYS A 51 -15.52 31.10 39.77
C LYS A 51 -16.36 32.07 40.61
N GLN A 52 -17.47 32.58 40.08
CA GLN A 52 -18.36 33.48 40.80
C GLN A 52 -19.03 32.77 41.99
N LEU A 53 -19.58 31.57 41.79
CA LEU A 53 -20.22 30.81 42.87
C LEU A 53 -19.26 30.40 44.00
N LEU A 54 -17.97 30.21 43.68
CA LEU A 54 -16.94 29.99 44.69
C LEU A 54 -16.66 31.25 45.52
N LYS A 55 -16.70 32.45 44.92
CA LYS A 55 -16.60 33.72 45.64
C LYS A 55 -17.80 33.95 46.56
N ASP A 56 -19.00 33.56 46.10
CA ASP A 56 -20.25 33.66 46.86
C ASP A 56 -20.38 32.60 47.97
N GLY A 57 -19.38 31.72 48.16
CA GLY A 57 -19.39 30.66 49.18
C GLY A 57 -20.33 29.47 48.89
N LYS A 58 -20.99 29.43 47.73
CA LYS A 58 -21.96 28.38 47.35
C LYS A 58 -21.28 27.15 46.76
N LYS A 59 -20.55 26.41 47.61
CA LYS A 59 -19.71 25.26 47.22
C LYS A 59 -20.47 24.13 46.50
N GLU A 60 -21.67 23.78 46.97
CA GLU A 60 -22.46 22.68 46.38
C GLU A 60 -22.86 22.97 44.92
N ARG A 61 -23.29 24.21 44.64
CA ARG A 61 -23.64 24.64 43.27
C ARG A 61 -22.42 24.69 42.36
N ALA A 62 -21.27 25.14 42.88
CA ALA A 62 -20.02 25.14 42.14
C ALA A 62 -19.60 23.69 41.78
N LEU A 63 -19.74 22.74 42.70
CA LEU A 63 -19.43 21.33 42.46
C LEU A 63 -20.32 20.71 41.37
N LEU A 64 -21.61 21.05 41.33
CA LEU A 64 -22.52 20.62 40.27
C LEU A 64 -22.10 21.17 38.90
N LEU A 65 -21.74 22.46 38.81
CA LEU A 65 -21.22 23.05 37.57
C LEU A 65 -19.92 22.39 37.11
N LEU A 66 -19.00 22.06 38.03
CA LEU A 66 -17.77 21.36 37.67
C LEU A 66 -18.03 19.94 37.15
N LYS A 67 -19.02 19.23 37.68
CA LYS A 67 -19.47 17.93 37.14
C LYS A 67 -20.05 18.10 35.73
N LYS A 68 -20.88 19.11 35.50
CA LYS A 68 -21.44 19.44 34.18
C LYS A 68 -20.33 19.77 33.16
N LYS A 69 -19.35 20.58 33.57
CA LYS A 69 -18.16 20.91 32.78
C LYS A 69 -17.41 19.64 32.36
N ARG A 70 -17.14 18.73 33.29
CA ARG A 70 -16.43 17.48 33.01
C ARG A 70 -17.17 16.61 31.98
N TYR A 71 -18.50 16.56 32.04
CA TYR A 71 -19.31 15.84 31.05
C TYR A 71 -19.21 16.48 29.65
N GLN A 72 -19.25 17.81 29.57
CA GLN A 72 -19.06 18.54 28.31
C GLN A 72 -17.65 18.36 27.72
N ASP A 73 -16.62 18.34 28.57
CA ASP A 73 -15.24 18.05 28.17
C ASP A 73 -15.13 16.65 27.53
N GLN A 74 -15.77 15.62 28.12
CA GLN A 74 -15.83 14.27 27.53
C GLN A 74 -16.60 14.23 26.20
N LEU A 75 -17.63 15.06 26.04
CA LEU A 75 -18.37 15.15 24.79
C LEU A 75 -17.56 15.82 23.69
N LEU A 76 -16.75 16.83 24.03
CA LEU A 76 -15.79 17.42 23.11
C LEU A 76 -14.77 16.40 22.62
N GLU A 77 -14.17 15.62 23.53
CA GLU A 77 -13.20 14.59 23.16
C GLU A 77 -13.80 13.57 22.17
N LYS A 78 -15.03 13.11 22.42
CA LYS A 78 -15.75 12.22 21.46
C LYS A 78 -15.98 12.89 20.11
N THR A 79 -16.32 14.18 20.12
CA THR A 79 -16.53 14.97 18.89
C THR A 79 -15.23 15.10 18.09
N ASP A 80 -14.10 15.30 18.76
CA ASP A 80 -12.79 15.43 18.12
C ASP A 80 -12.35 14.12 17.46
N VAL A 81 -12.64 12.98 18.10
CA VAL A 81 -12.45 11.64 17.51
C VAL A 81 -13.33 11.47 16.26
N GLN A 82 -14.60 11.89 16.31
CA GLN A 82 -15.49 11.82 15.15
C GLN A 82 -15.03 12.72 14.00
N ILE A 83 -14.53 13.92 14.29
CA ILE A 83 -13.96 14.82 13.27
C ILE A 83 -12.75 14.17 12.61
N SER A 84 -11.84 13.60 13.41
CA SER A 84 -10.64 12.90 12.90
C SER A 84 -11.03 11.69 12.03
N SER A 85 -12.06 10.94 12.43
CA SER A 85 -12.58 9.82 11.65
C SER A 85 -13.20 10.26 10.32
N LEU A 86 -13.94 11.38 10.28
CA LEU A 86 -14.48 11.95 9.05
C LEU A 86 -13.38 12.46 8.12
N GLU A 87 -12.34 13.08 8.67
CA GLU A 87 -11.19 13.55 7.89
C GLU A 87 -10.43 12.39 7.26
N ARG A 88 -10.26 11.28 7.98
CA ARG A 88 -9.69 10.04 7.42
C ARG A 88 -10.54 9.47 6.29
N MET A 89 -11.86 9.34 6.48
CA MET A 89 -12.75 8.83 5.41
C MET A 89 -12.72 9.69 4.14
N VAL A 90 -12.56 11.01 4.27
CA VAL A 90 -12.40 11.88 3.09
C VAL A 90 -11.10 11.58 2.36
N GLN A 91 -9.99 11.41 3.09
CA GLN A 91 -8.69 11.05 2.51
C GLN A 91 -8.74 9.68 1.82
N ASP A 92 -9.38 8.69 2.44
CA ASP A 92 -9.51 7.34 1.88
C ASP A 92 -10.27 7.37 0.54
N ILE A 93 -11.33 8.18 0.43
CA ILE A 93 -12.08 8.35 -0.83
C ILE A 93 -11.23 9.08 -1.88
N GLU A 94 -10.50 10.13 -1.50
CA GLU A 94 -9.61 10.85 -2.41
C GLU A 94 -8.48 9.93 -2.93
N PHE A 95 -7.98 9.03 -2.09
CA PHE A 95 -7.00 8.01 -2.48
C PHE A 95 -7.60 6.96 -3.42
N ALA A 96 -8.79 6.44 -3.12
CA ALA A 96 -9.50 5.50 -4.00
C ALA A 96 -9.74 6.09 -5.40
N GLN A 97 -10.00 7.40 -5.52
CA GLN A 97 -10.10 8.06 -6.83
C GLN A 97 -8.79 8.02 -7.62
N ILE A 98 -7.64 8.11 -6.93
CA ILE A 98 -6.33 7.99 -7.57
C ILE A 98 -6.09 6.53 -8.00
N GLU A 99 -6.42 5.55 -7.15
CA GLU A 99 -6.31 4.12 -7.47
C GLU A 99 -7.10 3.76 -8.74
N ILE A 100 -8.34 4.28 -8.87
CA ILE A 100 -9.15 4.07 -10.08
C ILE A 100 -8.43 4.61 -11.32
N LYS A 101 -7.87 5.83 -11.26
CA LYS A 101 -7.13 6.42 -12.38
C LYS A 101 -5.87 5.62 -12.76
N VAL A 102 -5.18 5.06 -11.77
CA VAL A 102 -4.02 4.19 -12.02
C VAL A 102 -4.46 2.92 -12.74
N ILE A 103 -5.55 2.29 -12.30
CA ILE A 103 -6.10 1.10 -12.94
C ILE A 103 -6.55 1.42 -14.38
N GLU A 104 -7.20 2.56 -14.62
CA GLU A 104 -7.57 3.02 -15.95
C GLU A 104 -6.34 3.22 -16.86
N GLY A 105 -5.26 3.81 -16.33
CA GLY A 105 -4.00 3.95 -17.04
C GLY A 105 -3.35 2.61 -17.39
N LEU A 106 -3.34 1.66 -16.46
CA LEU A 106 -2.85 0.29 -16.70
C LEU A 106 -3.69 -0.43 -17.76
N LYS A 107 -5.01 -0.25 -17.74
CA LYS A 107 -5.91 -0.82 -18.74
C LYS A 107 -5.64 -0.26 -20.13
N ALA A 108 -5.51 1.06 -20.25
CA ALA A 108 -5.17 1.72 -21.51
C ALA A 108 -3.79 1.26 -22.05
N GLY A 109 -2.80 1.11 -21.16
CA GLY A 109 -1.49 0.54 -21.52
C GLY A 109 -1.59 -0.90 -22.01
N ASN A 110 -2.38 -1.75 -21.35
CA ASN A 110 -2.60 -3.13 -21.75
C ASN A 110 -3.34 -3.23 -23.09
N ASP A 111 -4.33 -2.38 -23.33
CA ASP A 111 -5.07 -2.33 -24.60
C ASP A 111 -4.17 -1.85 -25.76
N CYS A 112 -3.28 -0.89 -25.52
CA CYS A 112 -2.26 -0.47 -26.49
C CYS A 112 -1.27 -1.60 -26.82
N LEU A 113 -0.80 -2.33 -25.79
CA LEU A 113 0.06 -3.49 -26.00
C LEU A 113 -0.64 -4.59 -26.80
N LYS A 114 -1.93 -4.86 -26.54
CA LYS A 114 -2.71 -5.82 -27.36
C LYS A 114 -2.79 -5.39 -28.81
N GLN A 115 -3.04 -4.12 -29.09
CA GLN A 115 -3.06 -3.61 -30.47
C GLN A 115 -1.70 -3.75 -31.15
N MET A 116 -0.59 -3.44 -30.45
CA MET A 116 0.76 -3.68 -30.99
C MET A 116 1.01 -5.16 -31.25
N HIS A 117 0.58 -6.05 -30.35
CA HIS A 117 0.68 -7.49 -30.56
C HIS A 117 -0.19 -7.96 -31.73
N GLU A 118 -1.41 -7.47 -31.91
CA GLU A 118 -2.26 -7.80 -33.07
C GLU A 118 -1.62 -7.37 -34.39
N VAL A 119 -0.97 -6.21 -34.43
CA VAL A 119 -0.27 -5.73 -35.64
C VAL A 119 1.04 -6.50 -35.92
N MET A 120 1.68 -7.06 -34.89
CA MET A 120 2.97 -7.76 -35.02
C MET A 120 2.87 -9.29 -35.16
N SER A 121 1.80 -9.92 -34.66
CA SER A 121 1.88 -11.33 -34.22
C SER A 121 1.57 -12.43 -35.23
N ILE A 122 1.13 -12.14 -36.45
CA ILE A 122 0.75 -13.23 -37.37
C ILE A 122 1.62 -13.19 -38.62
N GLU A 123 1.51 -12.15 -39.42
CA GLU A 123 2.18 -12.11 -40.74
C GLU A 123 3.71 -12.02 -40.64
N GLU A 124 4.25 -11.24 -39.68
CA GLU A 124 5.69 -11.06 -39.52
C GLU A 124 6.36 -12.29 -38.87
N VAL A 125 5.66 -12.96 -37.94
CA VAL A 125 6.17 -14.16 -37.26
C VAL A 125 6.11 -15.38 -38.18
N GLU A 126 5.04 -15.54 -38.96
CA GLU A 126 4.95 -16.58 -40.00
C GLU A 126 6.02 -16.40 -41.06
N ARG A 127 6.24 -15.17 -41.56
CA ARG A 127 7.29 -14.88 -42.54
C ARG A 127 8.70 -15.19 -42.03
N ILE A 128 9.01 -14.84 -40.77
CA ILE A 128 10.33 -15.14 -40.17
C ILE A 128 10.54 -16.65 -40.01
N LEU A 129 9.49 -17.41 -39.68
CA LEU A 129 9.56 -18.86 -39.57
C LEU A 129 9.71 -19.54 -40.95
N GLU A 130 9.03 -19.04 -41.97
CA GLU A 130 9.22 -19.49 -43.35
C GLU A 130 10.64 -19.18 -43.84
N GLU A 131 11.13 -17.94 -43.68
CA GLU A 131 12.48 -17.54 -44.07
C GLU A 131 13.57 -18.37 -43.35
N THR A 132 13.38 -18.71 -42.06
CA THR A 132 14.34 -19.55 -41.33
C THR A 132 14.26 -21.02 -41.73
N GLN A 133 13.08 -21.55 -42.02
CA GLN A 133 12.92 -22.92 -42.50
C GLN A 133 13.52 -23.09 -43.91
N GLU A 134 13.29 -22.13 -44.81
CA GLU A 134 13.91 -22.07 -46.14
C GLU A 134 15.44 -21.96 -46.06
N ALA A 135 15.98 -21.13 -45.14
CA ALA A 135 17.43 -21.03 -44.92
C ALA A 135 18.03 -22.36 -44.42
N ILE A 136 17.35 -23.09 -43.54
CA ILE A 136 17.79 -24.41 -43.06
C ILE A 136 17.74 -25.44 -44.19
N GLU A 137 16.71 -25.41 -45.04
CA GLU A 137 16.60 -26.30 -46.18
C GLU A 137 17.66 -26.01 -47.25
N TYR A 138 17.94 -24.73 -47.50
CA TYR A 138 19.04 -24.33 -48.37
C TYR A 138 20.41 -24.78 -47.81
N GLN A 139 20.63 -24.63 -46.51
CA GLN A 139 21.85 -25.13 -45.86
C GLN A 139 21.96 -26.65 -46.01
N LYS A 140 20.87 -27.40 -45.78
CA LYS A 140 20.85 -28.86 -45.98
C LYS A 140 21.09 -29.26 -47.43
N GLN A 141 20.57 -28.50 -48.40
CA GLN A 141 20.85 -28.74 -49.82
C GLN A 141 22.32 -28.49 -50.14
N ILE A 142 22.94 -27.46 -49.56
CA ILE A 142 24.38 -27.25 -49.67
C ILE A 142 25.13 -28.43 -49.05
N ASP A 143 24.75 -28.85 -47.84
CA ASP A 143 25.40 -29.97 -47.14
C ASP A 143 25.26 -31.28 -47.93
N GLU A 144 24.10 -31.56 -48.54
CA GLU A 144 23.86 -32.75 -49.37
C GLU A 144 24.63 -32.70 -50.70
N LEU A 145 24.70 -31.53 -51.33
CA LEU A 145 25.52 -31.33 -52.54
C LEU A 145 27.02 -31.48 -52.24
N LEU A 146 27.49 -31.01 -51.07
CA LEU A 146 28.88 -31.18 -50.63
C LEU A 146 29.17 -32.64 -50.28
N ALA A 147 28.30 -33.30 -49.53
CA ALA A 147 28.44 -34.72 -49.17
C ALA A 147 28.39 -35.66 -50.39
N GLY A 148 27.68 -35.28 -51.45
CA GLY A 148 27.64 -36.04 -52.72
C GLY A 148 28.92 -35.91 -53.57
N PHE A 149 29.77 -34.92 -53.31
CA PHE A 149 30.96 -34.62 -54.12
C PHE A 149 32.29 -34.99 -53.44
N MET A 150 32.29 -35.20 -52.12
CA MET A 150 33.50 -35.53 -51.35
C MET A 150 33.68 -37.04 -51.22
N THR A 151 34.91 -37.53 -51.48
CA THR A 151 35.30 -38.92 -51.20
C THR A 151 35.78 -39.03 -49.74
N PRO A 152 35.75 -40.22 -49.10
CA PRO A 152 36.20 -40.37 -47.72
C PRO A 152 37.68 -39.97 -47.54
N GLU A 153 38.52 -40.09 -48.58
CA GLU A 153 39.90 -39.61 -48.53
C GLU A 153 40.01 -38.06 -48.56
N ASP A 154 39.09 -37.38 -49.24
CA ASP A 154 39.03 -35.91 -49.26
C ASP A 154 38.50 -35.34 -47.93
N GLU A 155 37.57 -36.04 -47.27
CA GLU A 155 37.07 -35.69 -45.93
C GLU A 155 38.19 -35.72 -44.88
N ASP A 156 39.03 -36.76 -44.89
CA ASP A 156 40.18 -36.88 -43.98
C ASP A 156 41.24 -35.77 -44.22
N ALA A 157 41.47 -35.38 -45.48
CA ALA A 157 42.38 -34.29 -45.83
C ALA A 157 41.84 -32.92 -45.34
N VAL A 158 40.55 -32.67 -45.52
CA VAL A 158 39.89 -31.44 -45.03
C VAL A 158 39.88 -31.38 -43.50
N LEU A 159 39.67 -32.51 -42.81
CA LEU A 159 39.76 -32.57 -41.35
C LEU A 159 41.17 -32.25 -40.86
N ALA A 160 42.21 -32.75 -41.51
CA ALA A 160 43.59 -32.43 -41.17
C ALA A 160 43.94 -30.95 -41.41
N GLU A 161 43.42 -30.34 -42.49
CA GLU A 161 43.57 -28.90 -42.75
C GLU A 161 42.81 -28.06 -41.72
N LEU A 162 41.58 -28.46 -41.34
CA LEU A 162 40.80 -27.81 -40.29
C LEU A 162 41.54 -27.84 -38.94
N GLU A 163 42.11 -28.99 -38.58
CA GLU A 163 42.90 -29.14 -37.35
C GLU A 163 44.16 -28.27 -37.38
N ALA A 164 44.81 -28.15 -38.55
CA ALA A 164 45.96 -27.26 -38.73
C ALA A 164 45.59 -25.77 -38.62
N ILE A 165 44.40 -25.37 -39.07
CA ILE A 165 43.89 -23.99 -38.90
C ILE A 165 43.57 -23.72 -37.43
N ILE A 166 42.90 -24.66 -36.74
CA ILE A 166 42.57 -24.53 -35.31
C ILE A 166 43.84 -24.49 -34.44
N GLN A 167 44.91 -25.19 -34.83
CA GLN A 167 46.18 -25.21 -34.10
C GLN A 167 47.13 -24.07 -34.50
N GLY A 168 47.02 -23.55 -35.72
CA GLY A 168 47.86 -22.46 -36.25
C GLY A 168 47.33 -21.06 -35.94
N GLU A 169 46.02 -20.96 -35.71
CA GLU A 169 45.36 -19.74 -35.26
C GLU A 169 45.12 -19.91 -33.75
N ASP A 170 45.88 -19.18 -32.92
CA ASP A 170 45.52 -18.98 -31.52
C ASP A 170 44.13 -18.34 -31.51
N ILE A 171 43.08 -19.17 -31.44
CA ILE A 171 41.72 -18.72 -31.18
C ILE A 171 41.71 -18.29 -29.72
N THR A 172 42.29 -17.14 -29.41
CA THR A 172 41.94 -16.38 -28.24
C THR A 172 40.49 -15.96 -28.46
N LEU A 173 39.54 -16.80 -28.05
CA LEU A 173 38.18 -16.37 -27.84
C LEU A 173 38.27 -15.09 -27.00
N PRO A 174 37.75 -13.95 -27.47
CA PRO A 174 37.69 -12.76 -26.63
C PRO A 174 36.96 -13.16 -25.36
N GLU A 175 37.59 -12.99 -24.19
CA GLU A 175 36.91 -13.16 -22.92
C GLU A 175 35.64 -12.29 -23.00
N LEU A 176 34.48 -12.94 -22.95
CA LEU A 176 33.22 -12.23 -22.85
C LEU A 176 33.36 -11.25 -21.67
N PRO A 177 33.06 -9.95 -21.87
CA PRO A 177 33.08 -9.02 -20.75
C PRO A 177 32.16 -9.56 -19.65
N THR A 178 32.76 -9.90 -18.51
CA THR A 178 32.09 -10.35 -17.29
C THR A 178 31.38 -9.20 -16.57
N ASP A 179 30.97 -8.17 -17.30
CA ASP A 179 30.15 -7.11 -16.76
C ASP A 179 28.79 -7.73 -16.38
N PRO A 180 28.35 -7.60 -15.11
CA PRO A 180 27.03 -8.07 -14.74
C PRO A 180 26.02 -7.32 -15.58
N LEU A 181 25.38 -8.03 -16.51
CA LEU A 181 24.25 -7.52 -17.26
C LEU A 181 23.29 -6.83 -16.28
N PRO A 182 22.78 -5.62 -16.59
CA PRO A 182 21.74 -5.02 -15.78
C PRO A 182 20.61 -6.03 -15.69
N ALA A 183 20.23 -6.39 -14.46
CA ALA A 183 19.18 -7.35 -14.23
C ALA A 183 17.93 -6.90 -14.99
N VAL A 184 17.63 -7.58 -16.10
CA VAL A 184 16.31 -7.56 -16.72
C VAL A 184 15.37 -7.88 -15.57
N PRO A 185 14.38 -7.03 -15.24
CA PRO A 185 13.35 -7.41 -14.29
C PRO A 185 12.68 -8.65 -14.88
N LYS A 186 13.01 -9.83 -14.33
CA LYS A 186 12.34 -11.07 -14.67
C LYS A 186 10.86 -10.80 -14.52
N GLY A 187 10.14 -10.93 -15.63
CA GLY A 187 8.71 -10.70 -15.70
C GLY A 187 8.01 -11.48 -14.60
N GLU A 188 7.58 -10.76 -13.58
CA GLU A 188 6.38 -11.12 -12.86
C GLU A 188 5.23 -10.76 -13.80
N THR A 189 4.76 -11.77 -14.51
CA THR A 189 3.41 -11.78 -15.06
C THR A 189 2.45 -11.52 -13.91
N GLY A 190 1.97 -10.28 -13.84
CA GLY A 190 0.95 -9.83 -12.91
C GLY A 190 -0.39 -10.49 -13.21
N VAL A 191 -0.50 -11.77 -12.85
CA VAL A 191 -1.79 -12.37 -12.52
C VAL A 191 -2.19 -11.82 -11.16
N VAL A 192 -3.35 -11.16 -11.14
CA VAL A 192 -4.03 -10.64 -9.96
C VAL A 192 -4.13 -11.75 -8.90
N LEU A 193 -3.20 -11.77 -7.95
CA LEU A 193 -3.39 -12.40 -6.66
C LEU A 193 -4.01 -11.35 -5.75
N VAL A 194 -5.32 -11.52 -5.58
CA VAL A 194 -6.12 -11.05 -4.47
C VAL A 194 -5.25 -10.95 -3.21
N LEU A 195 -5.19 -9.76 -2.62
CA LEU A 195 -4.58 -9.48 -1.34
C LEU A 195 -5.33 -10.22 -0.21
N SER A 196 -5.12 -11.53 -0.10
CA SER A 196 -5.36 -12.29 1.11
C SER A 196 -4.09 -12.32 1.94
N ASN A 197 -3.90 -11.24 2.69
CA ASN A 197 -3.59 -11.24 4.12
C ASN A 197 -2.78 -12.42 4.72
N THR A 198 -1.62 -12.77 4.17
CA THR A 198 -0.69 -13.72 4.81
C THR A 198 0.64 -13.09 5.24
N ALA A 199 1.04 -11.94 4.69
CA ALA A 199 2.25 -11.22 5.12
C ALA A 199 2.04 -10.32 6.35
N LEU A 200 0.77 -10.04 6.72
CA LEU A 200 0.43 -9.33 7.96
C LEU A 200 0.40 -10.24 9.19
N CYS A 201 0.46 -11.57 9.03
CA CYS A 201 0.37 -12.50 10.15
C CYS A 201 1.70 -12.63 10.94
N GLU A 202 2.86 -12.58 10.28
CA GLU A 202 4.16 -12.71 10.97
C GLU A 202 4.65 -11.42 11.66
N ARG A 203 4.25 -10.22 11.21
CA ARG A 203 4.58 -8.97 11.92
C ARG A 203 3.63 -8.65 13.08
N MET A 204 2.39 -9.15 13.04
CA MET A 204 1.41 -8.92 14.11
C MET A 204 1.69 -9.77 15.35
N THR A 205 2.32 -10.94 15.18
CA THR A 205 2.75 -11.80 16.29
C THR A 205 3.88 -11.17 17.09
N TRP A 206 4.87 -10.52 16.46
CA TRP A 206 5.95 -9.83 17.17
C TRP A 206 5.49 -8.59 17.94
N LEU A 207 4.58 -7.78 17.39
CA LEU A 207 4.03 -6.63 18.12
C LEU A 207 3.13 -7.06 19.29
N SER A 208 2.39 -8.15 19.13
CA SER A 208 1.63 -8.76 20.23
C SER A 208 2.56 -9.38 21.29
N TYR A 209 3.65 -10.04 20.88
CA TYR A 209 4.64 -10.60 21.80
C TYR A 209 5.40 -9.51 22.56
N LEU A 210 5.74 -8.40 21.89
CA LEU A 210 6.42 -7.26 22.51
C LEU A 210 5.49 -6.50 23.46
N ALA A 211 4.21 -6.34 23.11
CA ALA A 211 3.19 -5.79 23.99
C ALA A 211 2.94 -6.69 25.21
N PHE A 212 2.88 -8.01 25.02
CA PHE A 212 2.72 -8.97 26.12
C PHE A 212 3.95 -9.02 27.04
N LYS A 213 5.17 -8.95 26.48
CA LYS A 213 6.43 -8.86 27.26
C LYS A 213 6.52 -7.54 28.02
N CYS A 214 6.04 -6.43 27.44
CA CYS A 214 5.97 -5.14 28.11
C CYS A 214 4.94 -5.16 29.25
N PHE A 215 3.78 -5.80 29.04
CA PHE A 215 2.74 -5.96 30.06
C PHE A 215 3.19 -6.88 31.20
N LEU A 216 3.89 -7.98 30.90
CA LEU A 216 4.46 -8.87 31.90
C LEU A 216 5.60 -8.20 32.69
N SER A 217 6.41 -7.35 32.04
CA SER A 217 7.44 -6.56 32.71
C SER A 217 6.85 -5.49 33.64
N LEU A 218 5.76 -4.83 33.23
CA LEU A 218 5.03 -3.87 34.07
C LEU A 218 4.33 -4.56 35.24
N ALA A 219 3.75 -5.74 35.02
CA ALA A 219 3.12 -6.55 36.07
C ALA A 219 4.14 -7.13 37.08
N LEU A 220 5.31 -7.57 36.60
CA LEU A 220 6.42 -7.97 37.47
C LEU A 220 6.98 -6.78 38.25
N CYS A 221 7.06 -5.58 37.65
CA CYS A 221 7.45 -4.36 38.35
C CYS A 221 6.45 -3.95 39.44
N SER A 222 5.14 -4.05 39.21
CA SER A 222 4.13 -3.76 40.24
C SER A 222 4.18 -4.77 41.39
N VAL A 223 4.34 -6.08 41.09
CA VAL A 223 4.46 -7.12 42.12
C VAL A 223 5.77 -6.98 42.91
N PHE A 224 6.88 -6.57 42.27
CA PHE A 224 8.15 -6.33 42.98
C PHE A 224 8.11 -5.03 43.81
N ALA A 225 7.36 -4.02 43.38
CA ALA A 225 7.15 -2.78 44.13
C ALA A 225 6.32 -3.02 45.41
N GLU A 226 5.23 -3.77 45.31
CA GLU A 226 4.42 -4.15 46.49
C GLU A 226 5.21 -5.04 47.46
N ARG A 227 6.06 -5.94 46.96
CA ARG A 227 6.92 -6.78 47.81
C ARG A 227 8.01 -5.97 48.52
N LYS A 228 8.56 -4.93 47.87
CA LYS A 228 9.52 -4.00 48.50
C LYS A 228 8.86 -3.10 49.56
N GLU A 229 7.64 -2.62 49.32
CA GLU A 229 6.91 -1.83 50.32
C GLU A 229 6.54 -2.67 51.55
N ALA A 230 6.17 -3.95 51.37
CA ALA A 230 5.94 -4.87 52.47
C ALA A 230 7.22 -5.14 53.28
N GLN A 231 8.37 -5.29 52.62
CA GLN A 231 9.66 -5.51 53.29
C GLN A 231 10.12 -4.28 54.08
N ILE A 232 9.95 -3.08 53.52
CA ILE A 232 10.24 -1.80 54.19
C ILE A 232 9.31 -1.58 55.40
N LYS A 233 8.06 -2.04 55.33
CA LYS A 233 7.12 -1.96 56.46
C LYS A 233 7.51 -2.89 57.60
N VAL A 234 7.95 -4.10 57.30
CA VAL A 234 8.44 -5.07 58.31
C VAL A 234 9.75 -4.58 58.95
N GLU A 235 10.70 -4.02 58.19
CA GLU A 235 11.92 -3.42 58.76
C GLU A 235 11.62 -2.22 59.69
N ARG A 236 10.64 -1.39 59.34
CA ARG A 236 10.21 -0.27 60.18
C ARG A 236 9.53 -0.71 61.47
N GLU A 237 8.77 -1.80 61.44
CA GLU A 237 8.15 -2.37 62.65
C GLU A 237 9.19 -3.07 63.54
N MET A 238 10.23 -3.68 62.96
CA MET A 238 11.31 -4.32 63.71
C MET A 238 12.29 -3.32 64.36
N LEU A 239 12.44 -2.12 63.79
CA LEU A 239 13.23 -1.01 64.38
C LEU A 239 12.46 -0.21 65.45
N ALA A 240 11.14 -0.44 65.57
CA ALA A 240 10.27 0.24 66.53
C ALA A 240 9.92 -0.61 67.78
N ALA A 241 10.44 -1.84 67.85
CA ALA A 241 10.37 -2.73 69.01
C ALA A 241 11.73 -2.78 69.73
#